data_AF-A0A0N1IH92-F1
#
_entry.id   AF-A0A0N1IH92-F1
#
_cell.length_a   1.000
_cell.length_b   1.000
_cell.length_c   1.000
_cell.angle_alpha   90.00
_cell.angle_beta   90.00
_cell.angle_gamma   90.00
#
_symmetry.space_group_name_H-M   'P 1'
#
loop_
_entity.id
_entity.type
_entity.pdbx_description
1 polymer ?
#
loop_
_entity_poly.entity_id
_entity_poly.type
_entity_poly.pdbx_seq_one_letter_code
_entity_poly.pdbx_strand_id
1 'polypeptide(L)'
;MLSITLVQRSVARAPLRFGRRGVCAIPHPKKAYRGGEDAYMSHPYAIAVADGVGGYASHGIDPATYTRNVMRFSLEFMKADGDTPKQVTALDALNYGYGKANAARQPGGCPVTLATITEGCYASILNLGDCGIVVLRQGKLLYRTEMQQHSFNCPFQLPEDPPGAGEQAKLEIRAADVFLCTSDGVLDNVELDRLLLHLNEVSTLGCGKVAEAIGQEAFRNAQDPRYFSPFARHAAEAGYRYTGGKLDDITALVSQVTLDDGEDRETCPPLITQLLGMDKS
;
A
#
# COMPACT_ATOMS: atom_id res chain seq x y z
N MET A 1 -13.95 -43.48 41.86
CA MET A 1 -13.31 -42.22 41.43
C MET A 1 -13.31 -42.17 39.91
N LEU A 2 -14.29 -41.50 39.32
CA LEU A 2 -14.30 -41.22 37.87
C LEU A 2 -13.54 -39.91 37.67
N SER A 3 -12.34 -40.01 37.08
CA SER A 3 -11.53 -38.85 36.73
C SER A 3 -12.16 -38.18 35.50
N ILE A 4 -12.74 -37.00 35.70
CA ILE A 4 -13.24 -36.16 34.62
C ILE A 4 -12.02 -35.43 34.04
N THR A 5 -11.51 -35.93 32.91
CA THR A 5 -10.50 -35.23 32.12
C THR A 5 -11.16 -34.00 31.50
N LEU A 6 -10.94 -32.84 32.11
CA LEU A 6 -11.33 -31.55 31.54
C LEU A 6 -10.48 -31.31 30.29
N VAL A 7 -11.01 -31.64 29.11
CA VAL A 7 -10.42 -31.19 27.84
C VAL A 7 -10.59 -29.68 27.81
N GLN A 8 -9.52 -28.94 28.13
CA GLN A 8 -9.43 -27.51 27.83
C GLN A 8 -9.55 -27.36 26.31
N ARG A 9 -10.77 -27.06 25.84
CA ARG A 9 -10.96 -26.53 24.50
C ARG A 9 -10.20 -25.22 24.45
N SER A 10 -9.04 -25.23 23.80
CA SER A 10 -8.39 -24.03 23.29
C SER A 10 -9.45 -23.26 22.51
N VAL A 11 -9.95 -22.16 23.07
CA VAL A 11 -10.80 -21.23 22.33
C VAL A 11 -9.88 -20.62 21.28
N ALA A 12 -9.97 -21.10 20.03
CA ALA A 12 -9.23 -20.54 18.92
C ALA A 12 -9.52 -19.03 18.88
N ARG A 13 -8.47 -18.20 18.96
CA ARG A 13 -8.63 -16.75 18.80
C ARG A 13 -9.24 -16.51 17.42
N ALA A 14 -10.26 -15.65 17.35
CA ALA A 14 -10.79 -15.20 16.06
C ALA A 14 -9.65 -14.61 15.23
N PRO A 15 -9.59 -14.91 13.92
CA PRO A 15 -8.53 -14.39 13.07
C PRO A 15 -8.61 -12.87 12.98
N LEU A 16 -7.47 -12.26 12.67
CA LEU A 16 -7.36 -10.83 12.42
C LEU A 16 -7.56 -10.53 10.94
N ARG A 17 -7.99 -9.30 10.67
CA ARG A 17 -8.16 -8.76 9.33
C ARG A 17 -7.83 -7.26 9.30
N PHE A 18 -7.61 -6.71 8.12
CA PHE A 18 -7.57 -5.27 7.85
C PHE A 18 -8.99 -4.69 7.92
N GLY A 19 -9.63 -4.69 9.09
CA GLY A 19 -11.08 -4.54 9.20
C GLY A 19 -11.65 -3.13 9.13
N ARG A 20 -10.82 -2.10 9.25
CA ARG A 20 -11.17 -0.71 8.93
C ARG A 20 -10.11 -0.14 8.01
N ARG A 21 -10.47 0.55 6.95
CA ARG A 21 -9.69 0.87 5.76
C ARG A 21 -10.22 2.18 5.19
N GLY A 22 -9.29 2.99 4.71
CA GLY A 22 -9.58 4.27 4.09
C GLY A 22 -8.46 4.63 3.15
N VAL A 23 -8.79 5.31 2.06
CA VAL A 23 -7.83 5.62 1.02
C VAL A 23 -8.04 7.05 0.55
N CYS A 24 -6.93 7.72 0.26
CA CYS A 24 -6.89 8.97 -0.47
C CYS A 24 -6.00 8.74 -1.70
N ALA A 25 -6.52 9.11 -2.87
CA ALA A 25 -5.77 9.11 -4.11
C ALA A 25 -5.92 10.48 -4.78
N ILE A 26 -4.81 11.19 -4.95
CA ILE A 26 -4.75 12.52 -5.58
C ILE A 26 -3.81 12.39 -6.78
N PRO A 27 -4.34 12.30 -8.01
CA PRO A 27 -3.51 12.29 -9.20
C PRO A 27 -2.71 13.58 -9.34
N HIS A 28 -1.52 13.47 -9.89
CA HIS A 28 -0.74 14.60 -10.38
C HIS A 28 -1.63 15.48 -11.28
N PRO A 29 -1.63 16.82 -11.13
CA PRO A 29 -2.54 17.71 -11.87
C PRO A 29 -2.53 17.52 -13.40
N LYS A 30 -1.36 17.28 -13.99
CA LYS A 30 -1.21 17.00 -15.44
C LYS A 30 -1.76 15.64 -15.88
N LYS A 31 -2.00 14.70 -14.96
CA LYS A 31 -2.47 13.33 -15.21
C LYS A 31 -3.91 13.11 -14.69
N ALA A 32 -4.50 14.10 -14.02
CA ALA A 32 -5.80 13.98 -13.35
C ALA A 32 -6.96 13.61 -14.27
N TYR A 33 -6.95 14.05 -15.52
CA TYR A 33 -8.00 13.72 -16.50
C TYR A 33 -8.13 12.21 -16.80
N ARG A 34 -7.09 11.41 -16.50
CA ARG A 34 -7.07 9.95 -16.64
C ARG A 34 -6.87 9.21 -15.31
N GLY A 35 -6.98 9.92 -14.19
CA GLY A 35 -6.90 9.34 -12.85
C GLY A 35 -5.50 8.95 -12.37
N GLY A 36 -4.44 9.56 -12.92
CA GLY A 36 -3.06 9.26 -12.53
C GLY A 36 -2.59 7.87 -12.97
N GLU A 37 -1.44 7.46 -12.45
CA GLU A 37 -0.71 6.24 -12.79
C GLU A 37 -0.55 5.29 -11.60
N ASP A 38 -0.72 5.81 -10.38
CA ASP A 38 -0.92 5.04 -9.16
C ASP A 38 -2.10 4.06 -9.27
N ALA A 39 -1.97 2.94 -8.55
CA ALA A 39 -3.07 2.05 -8.25
C ALA A 39 -2.96 1.47 -6.84
N TYR A 40 -4.07 0.94 -6.33
CA TYR A 40 -4.09 0.24 -5.06
C TYR A 40 -5.07 -0.93 -5.12
N MET A 41 -4.95 -1.84 -4.17
CA MET A 41 -6.03 -2.78 -3.85
C MET A 41 -6.36 -2.78 -2.35
N SER A 42 -7.64 -2.92 -2.03
CA SER A 42 -8.17 -3.00 -0.66
C SER A 42 -9.04 -4.24 -0.51
N HIS A 43 -8.67 -5.11 0.43
CA HIS A 43 -9.34 -6.35 0.79
C HIS A 43 -9.21 -6.60 2.31
N PRO A 44 -10.17 -7.29 2.96
CA PRO A 44 -10.06 -7.63 4.38
C PRO A 44 -8.76 -8.35 4.75
N TYR A 45 -8.16 -9.09 3.82
CA TYR A 45 -6.94 -9.86 4.05
C TYR A 45 -5.74 -9.41 3.21
N ALA A 46 -5.88 -8.35 2.42
CA ALA A 46 -4.77 -7.80 1.64
C ALA A 46 -4.94 -6.31 1.36
N ILE A 47 -3.85 -5.55 1.48
CA ILE A 47 -3.78 -4.15 1.10
C ILE A 47 -2.50 -3.92 0.31
N ALA A 48 -2.56 -3.08 -0.72
CA ALA A 48 -1.39 -2.79 -1.55
C ALA A 48 -1.51 -1.42 -2.21
N VAL A 49 -0.36 -0.81 -2.50
CA VAL A 49 -0.23 0.38 -3.34
C VAL A 49 0.89 0.13 -4.35
N ALA A 50 0.70 0.58 -5.57
CA ALA A 50 1.70 0.55 -6.63
C ALA A 50 1.72 1.91 -7.34
N ASP A 51 2.90 2.38 -7.69
CA ASP A 51 3.11 3.63 -8.43
C ASP A 51 3.44 3.30 -9.89
N GLY A 52 2.78 3.95 -10.84
CA GLY A 52 3.04 3.73 -12.25
C GLY A 52 4.17 4.61 -12.76
N VAL A 53 5.23 3.99 -13.28
CA VAL A 53 6.42 4.72 -13.75
C VAL A 53 6.11 5.52 -15.02
N GLY A 54 6.12 6.85 -14.89
CA GLY A 54 5.71 7.79 -15.94
C GLY A 54 6.57 7.78 -17.22
N GLY A 55 7.76 7.16 -17.21
CA GLY A 55 8.66 7.10 -18.37
C GLY A 55 8.05 6.42 -19.61
N TYR A 56 7.05 5.56 -19.44
CA TYR A 56 6.35 4.92 -20.56
C TYR A 56 5.45 5.90 -21.34
N ALA A 57 4.99 6.99 -20.71
CA ALA A 57 4.14 7.98 -21.35
C ALA A 57 4.84 8.69 -22.52
N SER A 58 6.17 8.85 -22.48
CA SER A 58 6.95 9.42 -23.60
C SER A 58 6.95 8.55 -24.85
N HIS A 59 6.55 7.28 -24.72
CA HIS A 59 6.42 6.31 -25.82
C HIS A 59 4.95 6.08 -26.22
N GLY A 60 4.02 6.93 -25.76
CA GLY A 60 2.59 6.83 -26.08
C GLY A 60 1.86 5.70 -25.34
N ILE A 61 2.47 5.17 -24.29
CA ILE A 61 1.94 4.07 -23.48
C ILE A 61 1.39 4.65 -22.17
N ASP A 62 0.16 4.30 -21.80
CA ASP A 62 -0.40 4.69 -20.51
C ASP A 62 0.08 3.72 -19.39
N PRO A 63 1.05 4.12 -18.54
CA PRO A 63 1.61 3.24 -17.52
C PRO A 63 0.57 2.79 -16.49
N ALA A 64 -0.51 3.56 -16.30
CA ALA A 64 -1.58 3.21 -15.39
C ALA A 64 -2.23 1.86 -15.75
N THR A 65 -2.21 1.46 -17.03
CA THR A 65 -2.83 0.19 -17.47
C THR A 65 -2.14 -1.01 -16.84
N TYR A 66 -0.80 -1.01 -16.84
CA TYR A 66 0.00 -2.09 -16.25
C TYR A 66 -0.19 -2.11 -14.73
N THR A 67 0.00 -0.96 -14.07
CA THR A 67 -0.12 -0.82 -12.61
C THR A 67 -1.50 -1.25 -12.10
N ARG A 68 -2.57 -0.80 -12.75
CA ARG A 68 -3.95 -1.18 -12.41
C ARG A 68 -4.20 -2.67 -12.63
N ASN A 69 -3.61 -3.29 -13.65
CA ASN A 69 -3.76 -4.71 -13.89
C ASN A 69 -3.02 -5.56 -12.86
N VAL A 70 -1.81 -5.18 -12.45
CA VAL A 70 -1.10 -5.86 -11.35
C VAL A 70 -1.99 -5.87 -10.09
N MET A 71 -2.51 -4.72 -9.68
CA MET A 71 -3.41 -4.63 -8.51
C MET A 71 -4.71 -5.43 -8.69
N ARG A 72 -5.37 -5.33 -9.85
CA ARG A 72 -6.62 -6.04 -10.13
C ARG A 72 -6.42 -7.56 -10.10
N PHE A 73 -5.36 -8.07 -10.73
CA PHE A 73 -5.09 -9.51 -10.76
C PHE A 73 -4.61 -10.04 -9.41
N SER A 74 -3.82 -9.28 -8.64
CA SER A 74 -3.49 -9.64 -7.25
C SER A 74 -4.75 -9.70 -6.38
N LEU A 75 -5.69 -8.77 -6.54
CA LEU A 75 -6.97 -8.81 -5.84
C LEU A 75 -7.85 -10.01 -6.27
N GLU A 76 -7.86 -10.35 -7.57
CA GLU A 76 -8.55 -11.54 -8.08
C GLU A 76 -8.03 -12.82 -7.40
N PHE A 77 -6.72 -12.93 -7.22
CA PHE A 77 -6.10 -14.05 -6.49
C PHE A 77 -6.55 -14.11 -5.03
N MET A 78 -6.55 -12.96 -4.34
CA MET A 78 -7.00 -12.89 -2.95
C MET A 78 -8.47 -13.29 -2.79
N LYS A 79 -9.34 -12.89 -3.73
CA LYS A 79 -10.76 -13.26 -3.72
C LYS A 79 -11.01 -14.72 -4.05
N ALA A 80 -10.21 -15.30 -4.97
CA ALA A 80 -10.34 -16.70 -5.37
C ALA A 80 -10.02 -17.67 -4.21
N ASP A 81 -9.20 -17.23 -3.26
CA ASP A 81 -8.86 -18.05 -2.09
C ASP A 81 -9.96 -18.08 -1.01
N GLY A 82 -11.05 -17.33 -1.20
CA GLY A 82 -12.20 -17.23 -0.29
C GLY A 82 -11.98 -16.29 0.91
N ASP A 83 -13.04 -16.03 1.68
CA ASP A 83 -13.02 -15.10 2.82
C ASP A 83 -12.51 -15.72 4.13
N THR A 84 -11.62 -16.71 4.04
CA THR A 84 -11.03 -17.38 5.21
C THR A 84 -9.52 -17.21 5.21
N PRO A 85 -8.87 -16.97 6.37
CA PRO A 85 -7.42 -16.80 6.45
C PRO A 85 -6.71 -18.08 6.00
N LYS A 86 -6.28 -18.10 4.74
CA LYS A 86 -5.40 -19.09 4.15
C LYS A 86 -4.03 -18.44 3.89
N GLN A 87 -3.02 -19.28 3.65
CA GLN A 87 -1.60 -18.90 3.70
C GLN A 87 -1.08 -18.07 2.51
N VAL A 88 -1.93 -17.26 1.86
CA VAL A 88 -1.47 -16.42 0.75
C VAL A 88 -0.55 -15.34 1.28
N THR A 89 0.74 -15.47 1.00
CA THR A 89 1.74 -14.45 1.36
C THR A 89 1.65 -13.25 0.40
N ALA A 90 2.29 -12.16 0.79
CA ALA A 90 2.40 -11.00 -0.09
C ALA A 90 3.14 -11.33 -1.40
N LEU A 91 4.13 -12.22 -1.32
CA LEU A 91 4.87 -12.71 -2.49
C LEU A 91 3.98 -13.54 -3.42
N ASP A 92 3.12 -14.41 -2.88
CA ASP A 92 2.20 -15.22 -3.69
C ASP A 92 1.20 -14.32 -4.46
N ALA A 93 0.59 -13.36 -3.76
CA ALA A 93 -0.37 -12.44 -4.35
C ALA A 93 0.26 -11.56 -5.43
N LEU A 94 1.48 -11.07 -5.20
CA LEU A 94 2.19 -10.27 -6.19
C LEU A 94 2.64 -11.10 -7.39
N ASN A 95 3.19 -12.31 -7.17
CA ASN A 95 3.59 -13.22 -8.26
C ASN A 95 2.42 -13.55 -9.19
N TYR A 96 1.22 -13.80 -8.65
CA TYR A 96 0.04 -14.03 -9.47
C TYR A 96 -0.33 -12.80 -10.31
N GLY A 97 -0.40 -11.63 -9.67
CA GLY A 97 -0.75 -10.37 -10.33
C GLY A 97 0.25 -10.00 -11.44
N TYR A 98 1.53 -10.06 -11.10
CA TYR A 98 2.66 -9.88 -12.02
C TYR A 98 2.60 -10.84 -13.21
N GLY A 99 2.43 -12.15 -12.97
CA GLY A 99 2.37 -13.15 -14.03
C GLY A 99 1.21 -12.92 -15.00
N LYS A 100 0.03 -12.57 -14.49
CA LYS A 100 -1.15 -12.25 -15.31
C LYS A 100 -0.98 -10.94 -16.09
N ALA A 101 -0.43 -9.90 -15.47
CA ALA A 101 -0.16 -8.61 -16.12
C ALA A 101 0.86 -8.77 -17.27
N ASN A 102 1.93 -9.53 -17.04
CA ASN A 102 2.93 -9.83 -18.08
C ASN A 102 2.35 -10.69 -19.22
N ALA A 103 1.50 -11.67 -18.90
CA ALA A 103 0.82 -12.48 -19.91
C ALA A 103 -0.11 -11.64 -20.80
N ALA A 104 -0.67 -10.54 -20.27
CA ALA A 104 -1.45 -9.57 -21.03
C ALA A 104 -0.59 -8.70 -21.98
N ARG A 105 0.75 -8.80 -21.90
CA ARG A 105 1.73 -8.10 -22.76
C ARG A 105 1.54 -6.58 -22.79
N GLN A 106 1.10 -6.02 -21.67
CA GLN A 106 0.97 -4.57 -21.55
C GLN A 106 2.30 -3.97 -21.11
N PRO A 107 2.85 -3.00 -21.85
CA PRO A 107 4.03 -2.30 -21.42
C PRO A 107 3.71 -1.34 -20.28
N GLY A 108 4.64 -1.21 -19.34
CA GLY A 108 4.55 -0.36 -18.17
C GLY A 108 5.52 -0.86 -17.11
N GLY A 109 5.61 -0.13 -16.01
CA GLY A 109 6.35 -0.58 -14.84
C GLY A 109 5.84 0.06 -13.56
N CYS A 110 6.03 -0.62 -12.44
CA CYS A 110 5.58 -0.13 -11.16
C CYS A 110 6.39 -0.65 -9.96
N PRO A 111 6.91 0.26 -9.11
CA PRO A 111 7.13 -0.01 -7.69
C PRO A 111 5.82 -0.45 -7.02
N VAL A 112 5.92 -1.32 -6.02
CA VAL A 112 4.76 -1.92 -5.37
C VAL A 112 5.06 -2.29 -3.92
N THR A 113 4.11 -1.99 -3.05
CA THR A 113 4.11 -2.44 -1.66
C THR A 113 2.81 -3.20 -1.38
N LEU A 114 2.88 -4.31 -0.66
CA LEU A 114 1.75 -5.20 -0.44
C LEU A 114 1.86 -5.87 0.92
N ALA A 115 0.75 -5.94 1.65
CA ALA A 115 0.62 -6.71 2.87
C ALA A 115 -0.58 -7.65 2.79
N THR A 116 -0.40 -8.91 3.19
CA THR A 116 -1.49 -9.88 3.40
C THR A 116 -1.52 -10.36 4.84
N ILE A 117 -2.67 -10.88 5.29
CA ILE A 117 -2.78 -11.54 6.60
C ILE A 117 -2.72 -13.05 6.43
N THR A 118 -1.74 -13.68 7.08
CA THR A 118 -1.50 -15.12 7.08
C THR A 118 -1.65 -15.69 8.48
N GLU A 119 -2.02 -16.98 8.55
CA GLU A 119 -2.17 -17.73 9.82
C GLU A 119 -3.09 -17.03 10.85
N GLY A 120 -3.98 -16.15 10.38
CA GLY A 120 -4.93 -15.39 11.21
C GLY A 120 -4.30 -14.34 12.15
N CYS A 121 -2.98 -14.23 12.25
CA CYS A 121 -2.34 -13.28 13.18
C CYS A 121 -0.98 -12.75 12.72
N TYR A 122 -0.55 -13.03 11.49
CA TYR A 122 0.67 -12.46 10.94
C TYR A 122 0.36 -11.61 9.71
N ALA A 123 1.04 -10.48 9.57
CA ALA A 123 1.13 -9.77 8.30
C ALA A 123 2.37 -10.26 7.53
N SER A 124 2.17 -10.75 6.31
CA SER A 124 3.23 -10.92 5.33
C SER A 124 3.34 -9.62 4.54
N ILE A 125 4.52 -9.03 4.49
CA ILE A 125 4.80 -7.76 3.83
C ILE A 125 5.80 -8.01 2.70
N LEU A 126 5.59 -7.34 1.57
CA LEU A 126 6.53 -7.26 0.46
C LEU A 126 6.60 -5.81 -0.03
N ASN A 127 7.81 -5.27 -0.18
CA ASN A 127 8.07 -3.98 -0.81
C ASN A 127 9.08 -4.16 -1.95
N LEU A 128 8.71 -3.74 -3.16
CA LEU A 128 9.59 -3.67 -4.33
C LEU A 128 9.61 -2.22 -4.81
N GLY A 129 10.74 -1.53 -4.63
CA GLY A 129 10.89 -0.13 -5.06
C GLY A 129 10.70 0.89 -3.93
N ASP A 130 10.10 2.03 -4.26
CA ASP A 130 9.99 3.22 -3.41
C ASP A 130 8.56 3.61 -2.99
N CYS A 131 7.58 2.74 -3.25
CA CYS A 131 6.41 2.64 -2.38
C CYS A 131 6.84 2.24 -0.95
N GLY A 132 5.90 2.27 0.01
CA GLY A 132 6.23 1.82 1.35
C GLY A 132 5.08 1.47 2.27
N ILE A 133 5.42 0.71 3.31
CA ILE A 133 4.55 0.37 4.43
C ILE A 133 5.10 0.97 5.72
N VAL A 134 4.21 1.60 6.50
CA VAL A 134 4.46 2.02 7.89
C VAL A 134 3.44 1.34 8.80
N VAL A 135 3.91 0.70 9.86
CA VAL A 135 3.07 -0.02 10.84
C VAL A 135 3.23 0.61 12.20
N LEU A 136 2.10 0.99 12.81
CA LEU A 136 2.02 1.56 14.14
C LEU A 136 1.32 0.60 15.11
N ARG A 137 1.89 0.44 16.30
CA ARG A 137 1.28 -0.30 17.41
C ARG A 137 1.28 0.55 18.66
N GLN A 138 0.09 0.76 19.23
CA GLN A 138 -0.07 1.56 20.46
C GLN A 138 0.65 2.93 20.38
N GLY A 139 0.54 3.56 19.21
CA GLY A 139 1.12 4.86 18.90
C GLY A 139 2.63 4.92 18.69
N LYS A 140 3.31 3.77 18.62
CA LYS A 140 4.74 3.67 18.33
C LYS A 140 4.97 2.97 17.00
N LEU A 141 6.03 3.37 16.30
CA LEU A 141 6.50 2.70 15.11
C LEU A 141 6.86 1.24 15.45
N LEU A 142 6.19 0.30 14.81
CA LEU A 142 6.46 -1.14 14.92
C LEU A 142 7.39 -1.60 13.80
N TYR A 143 7.12 -1.14 12.57
CA TYR A 143 7.85 -1.53 11.37
C TYR A 143 7.69 -0.46 10.28
N ARG A 144 8.70 -0.32 9.44
CA ARG A 144 8.62 0.38 8.16
C ARG A 144 9.47 -0.37 7.13
N THR A 145 9.06 -0.33 5.87
CA THR A 145 9.89 -0.80 4.76
C THR A 145 10.99 0.22 4.46
N GLU A 146 12.09 -0.23 3.88
CA GLU A 146 13.13 0.64 3.34
C GLU A 146 12.94 0.84 1.83
N MET A 147 13.28 2.04 1.35
CA MET A 147 13.21 2.38 -0.06
C MET A 147 14.27 1.60 -0.86
N GLN A 148 13.88 1.04 -2.00
CA GLN A 148 14.78 0.28 -2.87
C GLN A 148 14.94 0.98 -4.23
N GLN A 149 16.17 1.35 -4.57
CA GLN A 149 16.49 2.01 -5.84
C GLN A 149 17.81 1.49 -6.43
N HIS A 150 17.89 1.38 -7.75
CA HIS A 150 19.13 1.08 -8.49
C HIS A 150 20.09 2.29 -8.46
N SER A 151 19.52 3.49 -8.52
CA SER A 151 20.19 4.78 -8.33
C SER A 151 19.14 5.82 -7.90
N PHE A 152 19.56 7.02 -7.49
CA PHE A 152 18.64 8.06 -7.02
C PHE A 152 17.45 8.26 -7.99
N ASN A 153 16.22 8.11 -7.47
CA ASN A 153 14.97 8.25 -8.22
C ASN A 153 14.85 7.29 -9.42
N CYS A 154 15.46 6.11 -9.31
CA CYS A 154 15.34 4.98 -10.24
C CYS A 154 15.00 3.71 -9.42
N PRO A 155 13.72 3.49 -9.09
CA PRO A 155 13.33 2.41 -8.20
C PRO A 155 13.40 1.04 -8.84
N PHE A 156 13.54 0.04 -7.97
CA PHE A 156 13.19 -1.33 -8.34
C PHE A 156 11.71 -1.37 -8.74
N GLN A 157 11.39 -2.07 -9.81
CA GLN A 157 10.03 -2.05 -10.35
C GLN A 157 9.70 -3.29 -11.16
N LEU A 158 8.44 -3.71 -11.13
CA LEU A 158 7.95 -4.66 -12.14
C LEU A 158 7.92 -3.98 -13.51
N PRO A 159 8.04 -4.70 -14.63
CA PRO A 159 8.49 -6.09 -14.74
C PRO A 159 10.01 -6.27 -14.78
N GLU A 160 10.78 -5.19 -14.67
CA GLU A 160 12.25 -5.21 -14.77
C GLU A 160 12.88 -6.05 -13.66
N ASP A 161 12.40 -5.88 -12.44
CA ASP A 161 12.77 -6.64 -11.26
C ASP A 161 11.70 -7.67 -10.91
N PRO A 162 12.07 -8.90 -10.52
CA PRO A 162 11.08 -9.91 -10.11
C PRO A 162 10.51 -9.59 -8.72
N PRO A 163 9.25 -9.98 -8.41
CA PRO A 163 8.66 -9.79 -7.07
C PRO A 163 9.54 -10.25 -5.91
N GLY A 164 10.29 -11.34 -6.07
CA GLY A 164 11.17 -11.90 -5.04
C GLY A 164 12.42 -11.06 -4.73
N ALA A 165 12.75 -10.04 -5.53
CA ALA A 165 13.82 -9.08 -5.22
C ALA A 165 13.40 -8.05 -4.15
N GLY A 166 12.10 -7.92 -3.89
CA GLY A 166 11.58 -7.01 -2.89
C GLY A 166 11.96 -7.39 -1.46
N GLU A 167 12.03 -6.38 -0.59
CA GLU A 167 12.09 -6.58 0.86
C GLU A 167 10.86 -7.38 1.31
N GLN A 168 11.08 -8.39 2.15
CA GLN A 168 10.01 -9.23 2.70
C GLN A 168 10.09 -9.28 4.21
N ALA A 169 8.93 -9.18 4.87
CA ALA A 169 8.83 -9.31 6.32
C ALA A 169 7.60 -10.11 6.75
N LYS A 170 7.68 -10.76 7.92
CA LYS A 170 6.55 -11.39 8.61
C LYS A 170 6.44 -10.79 10.00
N LEU A 171 5.32 -10.13 10.29
CA LEU A 171 5.07 -9.46 11.57
C LEU A 171 3.91 -10.12 12.28
N GLU A 172 4.06 -10.47 13.55
CA GLU A 172 2.90 -10.80 14.38
C GLU A 172 2.09 -9.52 14.61
N ILE A 173 0.82 -9.51 14.19
CA ILE A 173 -0.09 -8.38 14.30
C ILE A 173 -1.06 -8.54 15.47
N ARG A 174 -1.62 -7.41 15.92
CA ARG A 174 -2.60 -7.32 17.00
C ARG A 174 -3.76 -6.45 16.55
N ALA A 175 -4.94 -6.68 17.13
CA ALA A 175 -6.05 -5.75 16.98
C ALA A 175 -5.60 -4.32 17.39
N ALA A 176 -6.09 -3.33 16.66
CA ALA A 176 -5.73 -1.91 16.74
C ALA A 176 -4.34 -1.53 16.19
N ASP A 177 -3.54 -2.46 15.67
CA ASP A 177 -2.40 -2.07 14.84
C ASP A 177 -2.89 -1.29 13.61
N VAL A 178 -2.11 -0.29 13.19
CA VAL A 178 -2.44 0.58 12.06
C VAL A 178 -1.38 0.43 10.99
N PHE A 179 -1.80 0.21 9.76
CA PHE A 179 -0.99 0.11 8.57
C PHE A 179 -1.23 1.34 7.69
N LEU A 180 -0.17 1.87 7.13
CA LEU A 180 -0.19 2.78 5.99
C LEU A 180 0.54 2.07 4.85
N CYS A 181 -0.14 1.80 3.73
CA CYS A 181 0.48 1.49 2.44
C CYS A 181 0.42 2.76 1.59
N THR A 182 1.53 3.14 0.96
CA THR A 182 1.61 4.44 0.29
C THR A 182 2.57 4.46 -0.89
N SER A 183 2.32 5.33 -1.87
CA SER A 183 3.26 5.62 -2.97
C SER A 183 4.34 6.61 -2.53
N ASP A 184 5.37 6.77 -3.36
CA ASP A 184 6.46 7.72 -3.16
C ASP A 184 5.95 9.17 -3.09
N GLY A 185 4.86 9.52 -3.78
CA GLY A 185 4.24 10.85 -3.71
C GLY A 185 3.87 11.31 -2.30
N VAL A 186 3.68 10.38 -1.35
CA VAL A 186 3.61 10.69 0.08
C VAL A 186 4.99 10.73 0.73
N LEU A 187 5.80 9.69 0.55
CA LEU A 187 7.10 9.52 1.24
C LEU A 187 8.11 10.61 0.87
N ASP A 188 8.03 11.13 -0.35
CA ASP A 188 8.85 12.21 -0.87
C ASP A 188 8.45 13.57 -0.32
N ASN A 189 7.25 13.71 0.23
CA ASN A 189 6.65 14.99 0.62
C ASN A 189 6.25 15.06 2.11
N VAL A 190 6.25 13.97 2.85
CA VAL A 190 5.86 13.95 4.28
C VAL A 190 6.87 13.16 5.09
N GLU A 191 7.44 13.79 6.13
CA GLU A 191 8.37 13.13 7.05
C GLU A 191 7.70 11.99 7.84
N LEU A 192 8.48 10.95 8.16
CA LEU A 192 7.98 9.81 8.93
C LEU A 192 7.31 10.26 10.24
N ASP A 193 7.92 11.15 11.01
CA ASP A 193 7.35 11.64 12.27
C ASP A 193 5.96 12.29 12.09
N ARG A 194 5.75 12.98 10.96
CA ARG A 194 4.44 13.56 10.61
C ARG A 194 3.43 12.48 10.25
N LEU A 195 3.85 11.44 9.52
CA LEU A 195 3.00 10.28 9.24
C LEU A 195 2.59 9.59 10.54
N LEU A 196 3.50 9.39 11.50
CA LEU A 196 3.18 8.77 12.79
C LEU A 196 2.15 9.59 13.58
N LEU A 197 2.21 10.92 13.52
CA LEU A 197 1.19 11.78 14.14
C LEU A 197 -0.19 11.58 13.51
N HIS A 198 -0.29 11.52 12.19
CA HIS A 198 -1.56 11.24 11.50
C HIS A 198 -2.12 9.87 11.84
N LEU A 199 -1.29 8.83 11.81
CA LEU A 199 -1.71 7.45 12.06
C LEU A 199 -2.18 7.22 13.50
N ASN A 200 -1.71 8.02 14.46
CA ASN A 200 -2.19 8.01 15.83
C ASN A 200 -3.66 8.43 15.97
N GLU A 201 -4.18 9.21 15.02
CA GLU A 201 -5.55 9.71 15.04
C GLU A 201 -6.59 8.72 14.48
N VAL A 202 -6.17 7.54 14.00
CA VAL A 202 -7.07 6.55 13.37
C VAL A 202 -8.18 6.08 14.32
N SER A 203 -7.90 5.94 15.61
CA SER A 203 -8.91 5.54 16.61
C SER A 203 -10.00 6.60 16.81
N THR A 204 -9.69 7.88 16.59
CA THR A 204 -10.57 9.03 16.79
C THR A 204 -11.28 9.44 15.51
N LEU A 205 -10.54 9.54 14.40
CA LEU A 205 -11.01 10.09 13.12
C LEU A 205 -11.44 9.02 12.12
N GLY A 206 -10.96 7.79 12.27
CA GLY A 206 -11.14 6.71 11.30
C GLY A 206 -10.15 6.75 10.14
N CYS A 207 -9.94 5.59 9.50
CA CYS A 207 -8.93 5.43 8.45
C CYS A 207 -9.11 6.38 7.26
N GLY A 208 -10.35 6.63 6.81
CA GLY A 208 -10.63 7.50 5.66
C GLY A 208 -10.19 8.95 5.86
N LYS A 209 -10.52 9.55 7.00
CA LYS A 209 -10.12 10.93 7.31
C LYS A 209 -8.61 11.07 7.51
N VAL A 210 -7.98 10.06 8.10
CA VAL A 210 -6.51 10.04 8.26
C VAL A 210 -5.82 9.90 6.91
N ALA A 211 -6.28 9.02 6.03
CA ALA A 211 -5.77 8.89 4.67
C ALA A 211 -5.90 10.21 3.90
N GLU A 212 -7.05 10.89 4.00
CA GLU A 212 -7.27 12.21 3.40
C GLU A 212 -6.32 13.27 3.97
N ALA A 213 -6.12 13.31 5.29
CA ALA A 213 -5.21 14.25 5.93
C ALA A 213 -3.75 14.07 5.45
N ILE A 214 -3.29 12.81 5.35
CA ILE A 214 -1.97 12.45 4.83
C ILE A 214 -1.85 12.89 3.36
N GLY A 215 -2.81 12.52 2.51
CA GLY A 215 -2.80 12.86 1.08
C GLY A 215 -2.80 14.37 0.85
N GLN A 216 -3.61 15.12 1.61
CA GLN A 216 -3.67 16.58 1.52
C GLN A 216 -2.39 17.25 2.04
N GLU A 217 -1.75 16.75 3.10
CA GLU A 217 -0.45 17.25 3.55
C GLU A 217 0.64 17.01 2.52
N ALA A 218 0.72 15.78 1.97
CA ALA A 218 1.61 15.44 0.88
C ALA A 218 1.42 16.37 -0.33
N PHE A 219 0.19 16.58 -0.77
CA PHE A 219 -0.12 17.44 -1.91
C PHE A 219 0.26 18.90 -1.68
N ARG A 220 -0.02 19.46 -0.49
CA ARG A 220 0.40 20.83 -0.14
C ARG A 220 1.92 20.96 -0.13
N ASN A 221 2.61 20.00 0.48
CA ASN A 221 4.07 20.00 0.57
C ASN A 221 4.72 19.85 -0.82
N ALA A 222 4.16 18.99 -1.67
CA ALA A 222 4.58 18.77 -3.05
C ALA A 222 4.53 20.05 -3.92
N GLN A 223 3.63 20.98 -3.58
CA GLN A 223 3.47 22.25 -4.30
C GLN A 223 4.38 23.38 -3.79
N ASP A 224 5.00 23.24 -2.61
CA ASP A 224 5.82 24.30 -2.03
C ASP A 224 7.27 24.23 -2.58
N PRO A 225 7.71 25.19 -3.41
CA PRO A 225 9.06 25.21 -3.97
C PRO A 225 10.15 25.52 -2.92
N ARG A 226 9.76 25.93 -1.71
CA ARG A 226 10.68 26.27 -0.61
C ARG A 226 10.76 25.19 0.45
N TYR A 227 9.90 24.17 0.38
CA TYR A 227 9.92 23.08 1.33
C TYR A 227 11.16 22.22 1.11
N PHE A 228 11.94 21.97 2.17
CA PHE A 228 13.04 21.01 2.12
C PHE A 228 12.50 19.60 2.37
N SER A 229 11.86 19.07 1.34
CA SER A 229 11.15 17.80 1.37
C SER A 229 12.07 16.61 1.64
N PRO A 230 11.51 15.47 2.10
CA PRO A 230 12.22 14.21 2.12
C PRO A 230 12.96 13.95 0.80
N PHE A 231 12.30 14.15 -0.35
CA PHE A 231 12.94 13.97 -1.66
C PHE A 231 14.13 14.91 -1.86
N ALA A 232 13.98 16.20 -1.56
CA ALA A 232 15.05 17.19 -1.69
C ALA A 232 16.27 16.83 -0.82
N ARG A 233 16.04 16.24 0.34
CA ARG A 233 17.10 15.75 1.23
C ARG A 233 17.84 14.56 0.63
N HIS A 234 17.11 13.53 0.17
CA HIS A 234 17.72 12.37 -0.50
C HIS A 234 18.47 12.79 -1.78
N ALA A 235 17.94 13.76 -2.53
CA ALA A 235 18.62 14.34 -3.69
C ALA A 235 19.97 14.95 -3.31
N ALA A 236 20.01 15.74 -2.23
CA ALA A 236 21.24 16.35 -1.74
C ALA A 236 22.26 15.32 -1.25
N GLU A 237 21.81 14.29 -0.53
CA GLU A 237 22.65 13.17 -0.08
C GLU A 237 23.24 12.37 -1.24
N ALA A 238 22.48 12.23 -2.34
CA ALA A 238 22.93 11.61 -3.59
C ALA A 238 23.77 12.56 -4.48
N GLY A 239 24.03 13.80 -4.04
CA GLY A 239 24.86 14.77 -4.76
C GLY A 239 24.14 15.62 -5.81
N TYR A 240 22.81 15.54 -5.89
CA TYR A 240 21.98 16.34 -6.77
C TYR A 240 21.54 17.65 -6.10
N ARG A 241 21.34 18.69 -6.90
CA ARG A 241 20.77 19.96 -6.43
C ARG A 241 19.28 19.99 -6.72
N TYR A 242 18.48 19.87 -5.67
CA TYR A 242 17.02 19.95 -5.73
C TYR A 242 16.47 20.71 -4.52
N THR A 243 15.39 21.47 -4.70
CA THR A 243 14.69 22.22 -3.65
C THR A 243 13.18 22.18 -3.90
N GLY A 244 12.39 22.17 -2.83
CA GLY A 244 10.93 22.11 -2.91
C GLY A 244 10.37 20.71 -2.68
N GLY A 245 9.04 20.60 -2.69
CA GLY A 245 8.35 19.32 -2.80
C GLY A 245 8.42 18.72 -4.21
N LYS A 246 8.17 17.42 -4.31
CA LYS A 246 8.09 16.67 -5.57
C LYS A 246 6.63 16.43 -5.92
N LEU A 247 6.14 17.08 -6.97
CA LEU A 247 4.77 16.87 -7.43
C LEU A 247 4.65 15.52 -8.14
N ASP A 248 3.80 14.64 -7.62
CA ASP A 248 3.52 13.31 -8.19
C ASP A 248 2.07 12.87 -7.99
N ASP A 249 1.72 11.67 -8.47
CA ASP A 249 0.52 10.96 -8.00
C ASP A 249 0.70 10.60 -6.51
N ILE A 250 -0.36 10.74 -5.72
CA ILE A 250 -0.33 10.54 -4.27
C ILE A 250 -1.38 9.52 -3.90
N THR A 251 -0.97 8.39 -3.33
CA THR A 251 -1.88 7.38 -2.81
C THR A 251 -1.50 7.01 -1.38
N ALA A 252 -2.43 7.21 -0.45
CA ALA A 252 -2.32 6.79 0.95
C ALA A 252 -3.48 5.86 1.29
N LEU A 253 -3.18 4.59 1.60
CA LEU A 253 -4.15 3.59 2.07
C LEU A 253 -3.85 3.29 3.54
N VAL A 254 -4.77 3.70 4.41
CA VAL A 254 -4.70 3.49 5.86
C VAL A 254 -5.62 2.34 6.24
N SER A 255 -5.14 1.44 7.09
CA SER A 255 -5.92 0.31 7.60
C SER A 255 -5.67 0.09 9.09
N GLN A 256 -6.71 -0.24 9.85
CA GLN A 256 -6.64 -0.67 11.24
C GLN A 256 -7.05 -2.14 11.33
N VAL A 257 -6.19 -2.92 11.98
CA VAL A 257 -6.40 -4.34 12.21
C VAL A 257 -7.53 -4.53 13.23
N THR A 258 -8.48 -5.41 12.91
CA THR A 258 -9.57 -5.80 13.81
C THR A 258 -9.63 -7.32 13.93
N LEU A 259 -10.38 -7.81 14.91
CA LEU A 259 -10.88 -9.19 14.86
C LEU A 259 -11.80 -9.31 13.64
N ASP A 260 -11.78 -10.47 13.00
CA ASP A 260 -12.76 -10.83 12.00
C ASP A 260 -14.04 -11.31 12.70
N ASP A 261 -15.07 -10.47 12.63
CA ASP A 261 -16.42 -10.76 13.12
C ASP A 261 -17.37 -11.19 11.99
N GLY A 262 -16.85 -11.40 10.78
CA GLY A 262 -17.63 -11.83 9.61
C GLY A 262 -18.43 -10.71 8.93
N GLU A 263 -18.38 -9.48 9.41
CA GLU A 263 -19.12 -8.35 8.83
C GLU A 263 -18.17 -7.30 8.28
N ASP A 264 -18.04 -7.15 6.96
CA ASP A 264 -17.33 -6.01 6.38
C ASP A 264 -18.23 -4.77 6.41
N ARG A 265 -18.09 -3.97 7.45
CA ARG A 265 -18.97 -2.80 7.72
C ARG A 265 -18.55 -1.55 6.95
N GLU A 266 -17.60 -1.66 6.03
CA GLU A 266 -16.90 -0.51 5.47
C GLU A 266 -16.94 -0.47 3.94
N THR A 267 -16.90 0.75 3.40
CA THR A 267 -17.15 1.05 1.98
C THR A 267 -15.88 1.42 1.21
N CYS A 268 -14.68 1.12 1.72
CA CYS A 268 -13.43 1.43 1.04
C CYS A 268 -13.42 0.75 -0.34
N PRO A 269 -13.40 1.49 -1.47
CA PRO A 269 -13.47 0.88 -2.79
C PRO A 269 -12.27 -0.06 -2.97
N PRO A 270 -12.46 -1.29 -3.48
CA PRO A 270 -11.39 -2.27 -3.55
C PRO A 270 -10.29 -1.94 -4.57
N LEU A 271 -10.54 -1.05 -5.53
CA LEU A 271 -9.60 -0.63 -6.57
C LEU A 271 -9.70 0.87 -6.85
N ILE A 272 -8.62 1.47 -7.33
CA ILE A 272 -8.57 2.90 -7.65
C ILE A 272 -9.57 3.31 -8.73
N THR A 273 -9.86 2.43 -9.71
CA THR A 273 -10.82 2.72 -10.78
C THR A 273 -12.25 2.87 -10.23
N GLN A 274 -12.58 2.19 -9.13
CA GLN A 274 -13.86 2.33 -8.45
C GLN A 274 -13.91 3.60 -7.61
N LEU A 275 -12.82 3.93 -6.91
CA LEU A 275 -12.68 5.17 -6.15
C LEU A 275 -12.86 6.40 -7.05
N LEU A 276 -12.23 6.39 -8.22
CA LEU A 276 -12.24 7.51 -9.18
C LEU A 276 -13.43 7.45 -10.16
N GLY A 277 -14.32 6.46 -10.05
CA GLY A 277 -15.50 6.33 -10.91
C GLY A 277 -15.21 6.00 -12.38
N MET A 278 -14.05 5.39 -12.65
CA MET A 278 -13.57 5.06 -14.00
C MET A 278 -14.19 3.79 -14.60
N ASP A 279 -14.79 2.92 -13.78
CA ASP A 279 -15.45 1.69 -14.25
C ASP A 279 -16.79 1.96 -15.00
N LYS A 280 -17.18 3.24 -15.16
CA LYS A 280 -18.48 3.66 -15.75
C LYS A 280 -18.39 4.14 -17.21
N SER A 281 -17.30 3.85 -17.93
CA SER A 281 -17.15 4.21 -19.35
C SER A 281 -17.27 3.01 -20.27
#